data_AF-A0A2I8VKF8-F1
#
_entry.id   AF-A0A2I8VKF8-F1
#
_cell.length_a   1.000
_cell.length_b   1.000
_cell.length_c   1.000
_cell.angle_alpha   90.00
_cell.angle_beta   90.00
_cell.angle_gamma   90.00
#
_symmetry.space_group_name_H-M   'P 1'
#
loop_
_entity.id
_entity.type
_entity.pdbx_description
1 polymer ?
#
loop_
_entity_poly.entity_id
_entity_poly.type
_entity_poly.pdbx_seq_one_letter_code
_entity_poly.pdbx_strand_id
1 'polypeptide(L)'
;MGLLRWGMVCFGVGVFLASVAGVVGGVTLGCTEVFCENPQPAFAVTGVSLSGIAVFDGCNTCQLNPAVVGGLVLSVLGVVVGGVGIVGDLTHE
;
A
#
# COMPACT_ATOMS: atom_id res chain seq x y z
N MET A 1 7.82 -10.84 -22.94
CA MET A 1 7.19 -11.95 -22.15
C MET A 1 7.65 -12.19 -20.70
N GLY A 2 8.95 -12.29 -20.36
CA GLY A 2 9.38 -12.65 -18.97
C GLY A 2 8.97 -11.65 -17.89
N LEU A 3 9.21 -10.36 -18.13
CA LEU A 3 8.85 -9.25 -17.21
C LEU A 3 7.33 -9.16 -16.96
N LEU A 4 6.52 -9.46 -17.96
CA LEU A 4 5.05 -9.46 -17.86
C LEU A 4 4.55 -10.50 -16.84
N ARG A 5 5.10 -11.72 -16.89
CA ARG A 5 4.74 -12.80 -15.94
C ARG A 5 5.15 -12.45 -14.52
N TRP A 6 6.36 -11.92 -14.33
CA TRP A 6 6.82 -11.48 -13.01
C TRP A 6 5.98 -10.31 -12.48
N GLY A 7 5.62 -9.35 -13.33
CA GLY A 7 4.71 -8.26 -12.98
C GLY A 7 3.34 -8.75 -12.48
N MET A 8 2.72 -9.69 -13.19
CA MET A 8 1.45 -10.30 -12.76
C MET A 8 1.56 -11.04 -11.44
N VAL A 9 2.64 -11.79 -11.22
CA VAL A 9 2.86 -12.54 -9.98
C VAL A 9 3.03 -11.57 -8.81
N CYS A 10 3.88 -10.55 -8.94
CA CYS A 10 4.07 -9.53 -7.91
C CYS A 10 2.77 -8.77 -7.63
N PHE A 11 2.00 -8.44 -8.66
CA PHE A 11 0.70 -7.79 -8.51
C PHE A 11 -0.28 -8.66 -7.72
N GLY A 12 -0.49 -9.91 -8.17
CA GLY A 12 -1.41 -10.84 -7.53
C GLY A 12 -1.04 -11.14 -6.08
N VAL A 13 0.23 -11.43 -5.82
CA VAL A 13 0.74 -11.67 -4.45
C VAL A 13 0.57 -10.44 -3.58
N GLY A 14 0.87 -9.24 -4.11
CA GLY A 14 0.73 -7.99 -3.38
C GLY A 14 -0.72 -7.69 -2.98
N VAL A 15 -1.66 -7.81 -3.92
CA VAL A 15 -3.10 -7.63 -3.65
C VAL A 15 -3.61 -8.68 -2.65
N PHE A 16 -3.21 -9.94 -2.81
CA PHE A 16 -3.62 -11.00 -1.89
C PHE A 16 -3.11 -10.77 -0.47
N LEU A 17 -1.82 -10.45 -0.30
CA LEU A 17 -1.26 -10.15 1.01
C LEU A 17 -1.91 -8.92 1.65
N ALA A 18 -2.14 -7.84 0.88
CA ALA A 18 -2.77 -6.64 1.40
C ALA A 18 -4.22 -6.89 1.86
N SER A 19 -4.99 -7.65 1.07
CA SER A 19 -6.38 -7.97 1.41
C SER A 19 -6.48 -8.92 2.60
N VAL A 20 -5.69 -9.99 2.64
CA VAL A 20 -5.67 -10.92 3.79
C VAL A 20 -5.20 -10.21 5.07
N ALA A 21 -4.11 -9.43 5.00
CA ALA A 21 -3.62 -8.68 6.14
C ALA A 21 -4.63 -7.64 6.65
N GLY A 22 -5.33 -6.97 5.72
CA GLY A 22 -6.36 -6.00 6.07
C GLY A 22 -7.57 -6.63 6.75
N VAL A 23 -7.99 -7.81 6.30
CA VAL A 23 -9.14 -8.52 6.89
C VAL A 23 -8.79 -9.15 8.24
N VAL A 24 -7.61 -9.78 8.36
CA VAL A 24 -7.23 -10.54 9.56
C VAL A 24 -6.68 -9.63 10.65
N GLY A 25 -5.83 -8.67 10.29
CA GLY A 25 -5.12 -7.81 11.24
C GLY A 25 -5.63 -6.38 11.30
N GLY A 26 -6.63 -6.02 10.49
CA GLY A 26 -7.05 -4.63 10.33
C GLY A 26 -6.06 -3.82 9.47
N VAL A 27 -6.56 -2.69 8.96
CA VAL A 27 -5.76 -1.74 8.16
C VAL A 27 -4.82 -0.91 9.04
N THR A 28 -5.19 -0.70 10.30
CA THR A 28 -4.45 0.07 11.30
C THR A 28 -4.09 -0.84 12.48
N LEU A 29 -2.87 -0.72 12.98
CA LEU A 29 -2.40 -1.41 14.19
C LEU A 29 -2.84 -0.69 15.47
N GLY A 30 -3.12 0.60 15.37
CA GLY A 30 -3.56 1.44 16.47
C GLY A 30 -3.60 2.90 16.07
N CYS A 31 -4.44 3.66 16.76
CA CYS A 31 -4.55 5.11 16.62
C CYS A 31 -4.46 5.76 18.00
N THR A 32 -3.98 7.01 18.05
CA THR A 32 -4.20 7.84 19.23
C THR A 32 -5.70 8.14 19.35
N GLU A 33 -6.24 8.11 20.56
CA GLU A 33 -7.65 8.39 20.83
C GLU A 33 -7.74 9.82 21.44
N VAL A 34 -7.53 10.84 20.62
CA VAL A 34 -7.74 12.24 21.02
C VAL A 34 -9.14 12.65 20.58
N PHE A 35 -9.93 13.17 21.53
CA PHE A 35 -11.25 13.72 21.21
C PHE A 35 -11.08 15.10 20.55
N CYS A 36 -11.55 15.24 19.32
CA CYS A 36 -11.62 16.52 18.61
C CYS A 36 -13.06 16.82 18.19
N GLU A 37 -13.57 17.97 18.60
CA GLU A 37 -14.97 18.36 18.39
C GLU A 37 -15.27 18.85 16.95
N ASN A 38 -14.24 19.01 16.11
CA ASN A 38 -14.36 19.33 14.68
C ASN A 38 -13.10 18.91 13.90
N PRO A 39 -12.96 17.62 13.53
CA PRO A 39 -11.83 17.20 12.72
C PRO A 39 -11.98 17.77 11.30
N GLN A 40 -11.06 18.63 10.89
CA GLN A 40 -10.90 18.91 9.47
C GLN A 40 -10.26 17.70 8.81
N PRO A 41 -10.81 17.14 7.72
CA PRO A 41 -10.22 15.98 7.06
C PRO A 41 -8.92 16.39 6.39
N ALA A 42 -7.84 16.32 7.16
CA ALA A 42 -6.48 16.59 6.72
C ALA A 42 -5.70 15.29 6.82
N PHE A 43 -5.79 14.48 5.76
CA PHE A 43 -5.00 13.26 5.63
C PHE A 43 -3.56 13.64 5.29
N ALA A 44 -2.67 13.57 6.27
CA ALA A 44 -1.25 13.84 6.09
C ALA A 44 -0.43 12.62 6.50
N VAL A 45 0.48 12.17 5.63
CA VAL A 45 1.48 11.16 6.03
C VAL A 45 2.49 11.85 6.93
N THR A 46 2.50 11.49 8.22
CA THR A 46 3.35 12.14 9.22
C THR A 46 4.68 11.42 9.42
N GLY A 47 4.77 10.15 9.03
CA GLY A 47 6.02 9.41 9.11
C GLY A 47 5.97 8.10 8.34
N VAL A 48 7.12 7.73 7.79
CA VAL A 48 7.36 6.42 7.18
C VAL A 48 8.49 5.76 7.95
N SER A 49 8.23 4.59 8.52
CA SER A 49 9.21 3.79 9.25
C SER A 49 9.25 2.37 8.70
N LEU A 50 10.33 1.63 8.97
CA LEU A 50 10.42 0.20 8.66
C LEU A 50 9.32 -0.62 9.37
N SER A 51 8.81 -0.12 10.50
CA SER A 51 7.70 -0.71 11.25
C SER A 51 6.31 -0.35 10.74
N GLY A 52 6.17 0.51 9.72
CA GLY A 52 4.88 0.92 9.16
C GLY A 52 4.79 2.41 8.82
N ILE A 53 3.67 2.80 8.21
CA ILE A 53 3.36 4.19 7.85
C ILE A 53 2.46 4.78 8.92
N ALA A 54 2.81 5.98 9.43
CA ALA A 54 1.95 6.76 10.29
C ALA A 54 1.16 7.78 9.44
N VAL A 55 -0.16 7.76 9.58
CA VAL A 55 -1.09 8.66 8.91
C VAL A 55 -1.78 9.51 9.97
N PHE A 56 -1.85 10.81 9.72
CA PHE A 56 -2.63 11.73 10.50
C PHE A 56 -3.94 12.00 9.80
N ASP A 57 -5.05 11.87 10.52
CA ASP A 57 -6.41 12.09 10.01
C ASP A 57 -7.01 13.38 10.61
N GLY A 58 -6.22 14.47 10.60
CA GLY A 58 -6.62 15.76 11.15
C GLY A 58 -6.70 15.89 12.68
N CYS A 59 -6.86 14.79 13.41
CA CYS A 59 -6.92 14.77 14.88
C CYS A 59 -6.03 13.68 15.49
N ASN A 60 -6.06 12.48 14.92
CA ASN A 60 -5.39 11.31 15.45
C ASN A 60 -4.26 10.85 14.53
N THR A 61 -3.18 10.33 15.13
CA THR A 61 -2.14 9.60 14.42
C THR A 61 -2.45 8.11 14.47
N CYS A 62 -2.59 7.51 13.29
CA CYS A 62 -2.85 6.09 13.10
C CYS A 62 -1.63 5.41 12.48
N GLN A 63 -1.23 4.28 13.05
CA GLN A 63 -0.19 3.45 12.47
C GLN A 63 -0.83 2.40 11.56
N LEU A 64 -0.49 2.42 10.28
CA LEU A 64 -0.95 1.44 9.29
C LEU A 64 -0.25 0.09 9.51
N ASN A 65 -0.99 -0.97 9.20
CA ASN A 65 -0.45 -2.33 9.23
C ASN A 65 0.64 -2.49 8.16
N PRO A 66 1.90 -2.78 8.55
CA PRO A 66 3.02 -2.87 7.61
C PRO A 66 2.85 -3.99 6.59
N ALA A 67 2.09 -5.04 6.91
CA ALA A 67 1.78 -6.10 5.96
C ALA A 67 0.85 -5.61 4.84
N VAL A 68 -0.13 -4.76 5.19
CA VAL A 68 -1.04 -4.14 4.21
C VAL A 68 -0.26 -3.17 3.31
N VAL A 69 0.57 -2.32 3.91
CA VAL A 69 1.45 -1.39 3.18
C VAL A 69 2.40 -2.14 2.27
N GLY A 70 3.06 -3.20 2.78
CA GLY A 70 3.97 -4.03 2.01
C GLY A 70 3.30 -4.69 0.82
N GLY A 71 2.09 -5.24 1.00
CA GLY A 71 1.29 -5.78 -0.10
C GLY A 71 0.91 -4.73 -1.14
N LEU A 72 0.59 -3.52 -0.72
CA LEU A 72 0.26 -2.39 -1.60
C LEU A 72 1.50 -1.94 -2.41
N VAL A 73 2.67 -1.85 -1.78
CA VAL A 73 3.92 -1.54 -2.48
C VAL A 73 4.25 -2.62 -3.50
N LEU A 74 4.10 -3.89 -3.12
CA LEU A 74 4.35 -5.02 -4.02
C LEU A 74 3.38 -5.03 -5.21
N SER A 75 2.12 -4.66 -4.99
CA SER A 75 1.14 -4.58 -6.07
C SER A 75 1.45 -3.45 -7.03
N VAL A 76 1.80 -2.27 -6.54
CA VAL A 76 2.24 -1.15 -7.38
C VAL A 76 3.50 -1.50 -8.18
N LEU A 77 4.49 -2.14 -7.55
CA LEU A 77 5.67 -2.64 -8.25
C LEU A 77 5.31 -3.65 -9.33
N GLY A 78 4.36 -4.55 -9.07
CA GLY A 78 3.85 -5.49 -10.06
C GLY A 78 3.25 -4.80 -11.29
N VAL A 79 2.47 -3.73 -11.08
CA VAL A 79 1.91 -2.91 -12.17
C VAL A 79 3.01 -2.21 -12.96
N VAL A 80 3.99 -1.60 -12.29
CA VAL A 80 5.09 -0.91 -12.97
C VAL A 80 5.94 -1.88 -13.79
N VAL A 81 6.37 -2.99 -13.19
CA VAL A 81 7.19 -4.01 -13.88
C VAL A 81 6.42 -4.67 -15.02
N GLY A 82 5.15 -5.02 -14.79
CA GLY A 82 4.28 -5.57 -15.82
C GLY A 82 4.03 -4.59 -16.96
N GLY A 83 3.76 -3.32 -16.64
CA GLY A 83 3.54 -2.24 -17.60
C GLY A 83 4.75 -1.94 -18.45
N VAL A 84 5.96 -1.89 -17.87
CA VAL A 84 7.22 -1.79 -18.64
C VAL A 84 7.37 -2.97 -19.59
N GLY A 85 6.98 -4.17 -19.17
CA GLY A 85 6.96 -5.35 -20.03
C GLY A 85 6.04 -5.19 -21.26
N ILE A 86 4.88 -4.56 -21.10
CA ILE A 86 3.94 -4.28 -22.21
C ILE A 86 4.53 -3.23 -23.16
N VAL A 87 5.00 -2.10 -22.62
CA VAL A 87 5.56 -1.02 -23.43
C VAL A 87 6.78 -1.50 -24.22
N GLY A 88 7.64 -2.31 -23.59
CA GLY A 88 8.79 -2.92 -24.25
C GLY A 88 8.42 -3.84 -25.40
N ASP A 89 7.41 -4.71 -25.24
CA ASP A 89 6.93 -5.58 -26.32
C ASP A 89 6.33 -4.73 -27.47
N LEU A 90 5.61 -3.63 -27.19
CA LEU A 90 5.03 -2.74 -28.20
C LEU A 90 6.03 -1.89 -28.98
N THR A 91 7.18 -1.54 -28.39
CA THR A 91 8.23 -0.75 -29.05
C THR A 91 9.16 -1.56 -29.95
N HIS A 92 9.08 -2.89 -29.87
CA HIS A 92 9.90 -3.82 -30.66
C HIS A 92 9.14 -4.51 -31.81
N GLU A 93 7.88 -4.13 -32.04
CA GLU A 93 7.08 -4.50 -33.23
C GLU A 93 7.24 -3.50 -34.39
#